data_AF-A0A0C2C8T1-F1
#
_entry.id   AF-A0A0C2C8T1-F1
#
_cell.length_a   1.000
_cell.length_b   1.000
_cell.length_c   1.000
_cell.angle_alpha   90.00
_cell.angle_beta   90.00
_cell.angle_gamma   90.00
#
_symmetry.space_group_name_H-M   'P 1'
#
loop_
_entity.id
_entity.type
_entity.pdbx_description
1 polymer ?
#
loop_
_entity_poly.entity_id
_entity_poly.type
_entity_poly.pdbx_seq_one_letter_code
_entity_poly.pdbx_strand_id
1 'polypeptide(L)'
;MRYTKVLSECYLGCTTVYRPFLNDIEVSVEKGVIRNCDWSTSGVFIDGKRVNHLRFANDIVLITRSSDDATEILRLLDEEG
;
A
#
# COMPACT_ATOMS: atom_id res chain seq x y z
N MET A 1 4.13 -7.37 -22.91
CA MET A 1 5.00 -6.38 -22.25
C MET A 1 5.06 -6.77 -20.78
N ARG A 2 6.10 -7.47 -20.32
CA ARG A 2 6.18 -7.98 -18.94
C ARG A 2 6.68 -6.85 -18.04
N TYR A 3 5.86 -6.42 -17.07
CA TYR A 3 6.17 -5.37 -16.08
C TYR A 3 7.54 -5.53 -15.42
N THR A 4 8.06 -6.76 -15.38
CA THR A 4 9.40 -7.12 -14.93
C THR A 4 10.52 -6.38 -15.68
N LYS A 5 10.36 -6.05 -16.97
CA LYS A 5 11.38 -5.33 -17.75
C LYS A 5 11.45 -3.84 -17.37
N VAL A 6 10.29 -3.20 -17.20
CA VAL A 6 10.19 -1.81 -16.75
C VAL A 6 10.75 -1.67 -15.33
N LEU A 7 10.38 -2.59 -14.43
CA LEU A 7 10.90 -2.60 -13.07
C LEU A 7 12.42 -2.88 -13.04
N SER A 8 12.94 -3.76 -13.91
CA SER A 8 14.38 -4.01 -13.95
C SER A 8 15.19 -2.83 -14.48
N GLU A 9 14.63 -2.05 -15.42
CA GLU A 9 15.32 -0.88 -15.99
C GLU A 9 15.30 0.31 -15.00
N CYS A 10 14.22 0.49 -14.22
CA CYS A 10 14.11 1.57 -13.24
C CYS A 10 14.95 1.38 -11.97
N TYR A 11 15.35 0.15 -11.64
CA TYR A 11 15.97 -0.19 -10.34
C TYR A 11 17.30 -0.96 -10.46
N LEU A 12 18.06 -0.74 -11.54
CA LEU A 12 19.40 -1.29 -11.71
C LEU A 12 20.35 -0.79 -10.61
N GLY A 13 20.69 -1.68 -9.66
CA GLY A 13 21.63 -1.41 -8.56
C GLY A 13 21.06 -1.59 -7.14
N CYS A 14 19.76 -1.88 -6.99
CA CYS A 14 19.13 -2.05 -5.67
C CYS A 14 18.63 -3.48 -5.45
N THR A 15 19.08 -4.12 -4.38
CA THR A 15 18.44 -5.32 -3.84
C THR A 15 17.21 -4.89 -3.03
N THR A 16 16.04 -4.82 -3.65
CA THR A 16 14.80 -4.53 -2.90
C THR A 16 14.11 -5.83 -2.53
N VAL A 17 14.28 -6.27 -1.28
CA VAL A 17 13.46 -7.31 -0.66
C VAL A 17 12.22 -6.63 -0.09
N TYR A 18 11.11 -6.67 -0.81
CA TYR A 18 9.83 -6.24 -0.27
C TYR A 18 9.19 -7.42 0.47
N ARG A 19 9.22 -7.39 1.81
CA ARG A 19 8.45 -8.31 2.66
C ARG A 19 7.33 -7.49 3.34
N PRO A 20 6.16 -7.36 2.72
CA PRO A 20 5.02 -6.73 3.37
C PRO A 20 4.48 -7.74 4.38
N PHE A 21 4.90 -7.58 5.63
CA PHE A 21 4.59 -8.47 6.76
C PHE A 21 5.07 -9.92 6.57
N LEU A 22 5.33 -10.62 7.67
CA LEU A 22 5.72 -12.03 7.61
C LEU A 22 4.53 -12.95 7.25
N ASN A 23 3.32 -12.39 7.24
CA ASN A 23 2.05 -13.06 7.04
C ASN A 23 1.15 -12.20 6.16
N ASP A 24 0.44 -12.84 5.23
CA ASP A 24 -0.63 -12.20 4.48
C ASP A 24 -1.77 -11.84 5.46
N ILE A 25 -2.30 -10.62 5.33
CA ILE A 25 -3.48 -10.17 6.08
C ILE A 25 -4.63 -10.08 5.07
N GLU A 26 -5.59 -10.98 5.18
CA GLU A 26 -6.81 -10.95 4.38
C GLU A 26 -7.86 -10.08 5.08
N VAL A 27 -8.21 -8.96 4.45
CA VAL A 27 -9.29 -8.08 4.90
C VAL A 27 -10.30 -7.96 3.77
N SER A 28 -11.55 -8.32 4.03
CA SER A 28 -12.64 -8.09 3.09
C SER A 28 -13.00 -6.61 3.11
N VAL A 29 -12.65 -5.90 2.04
CA VAL A 29 -12.93 -4.47 1.90
C VAL A 29 -14.09 -4.27 0.92
N GLU A 30 -15.17 -3.62 1.36
CA GLU A 30 -16.29 -3.33 0.47
C GLU A 30 -15.90 -2.39 -0.67
N LYS A 31 -16.64 -2.48 -1.78
CA LYS A 31 -16.36 -1.67 -2.97
C LYS A 31 -16.59 -0.19 -2.67
N GLY A 32 -15.49 0.57 -2.65
CA GLY A 32 -15.54 2.03 -2.51
C GLY A 32 -15.00 2.52 -1.18
N VAL A 33 -14.84 1.66 -0.17
CA VAL A 33 -14.26 2.00 1.15
C VAL A 33 -12.91 2.70 0.97
N ILE A 34 -11.98 2.10 0.23
CA ILE A 34 -10.65 2.67 -0.07
C ILE A 34 -10.73 4.08 -0.68
N ARG A 35 -11.76 4.36 -1.48
CA ARG A 35 -11.93 5.66 -2.13
C ARG A 35 -12.54 6.69 -1.18
N ASN A 36 -13.33 6.25 -0.21
CA ASN A 36 -14.05 7.09 0.72
C ASN A 36 -13.20 7.45 1.96
N CYS A 37 -12.23 6.61 2.34
CA CYS A 37 -11.31 6.91 3.44
C CYS A 37 -10.57 8.23 3.25
N ASP A 38 -10.42 8.99 4.33
CA ASP A 38 -9.49 10.12 4.38
C ASP A 38 -8.05 9.61 4.53
N TRP A 39 -7.23 9.90 3.52
CA TRP A 39 -5.81 9.54 3.50
C TRP A 39 -4.88 10.73 3.77
N SER A 40 -5.41 11.86 4.23
CA SER A 40 -4.66 13.12 4.39
C SER A 40 -3.46 12.99 5.34
N THR A 41 -3.57 12.11 6.35
CA THR A 41 -2.57 11.88 7.39
C THR A 41 -1.77 10.60 7.17
N SER A 42 -2.36 9.59 6.53
CA SER A 42 -1.78 8.27 6.30
C SER A 42 -0.68 8.24 5.23
N GLY A 43 0.09 7.15 5.17
CA GLY A 43 1.07 6.89 4.12
C GLY A 43 2.45 7.54 4.28
N VAL A 44 3.24 7.46 3.20
CA VAL A 44 4.65 7.83 3.18
C VAL A 44 4.89 8.92 2.13
N PHE A 45 5.74 9.90 2.45
CA PHE A 45 6.18 10.90 1.46
C PHE A 45 7.34 10.36 0.63
N ILE A 46 7.15 10.34 -0.69
CA ILE A 46 8.16 9.98 -1.69
C ILE A 46 8.21 11.14 -2.69
N ASP A 47 9.37 11.78 -2.80
CA ASP A 47 9.58 12.94 -3.69
C ASP A 47 8.53 14.06 -3.55
N GLY A 48 8.18 14.37 -2.29
CA GLY A 48 7.19 15.41 -1.97
C GLY A 48 5.73 15.01 -2.23
N LYS A 49 5.46 13.78 -2.68
CA LYS A 49 4.11 13.24 -2.85
C LYS A 49 3.81 12.22 -1.78
N ARG A 50 2.61 12.28 -1.21
CA ARG A 50 2.11 11.29 -0.26
C ARG A 50 1.58 10.07 -1.02
N VAL A 51 2.05 8.88 -0.65
CA VAL A 51 1.66 7.59 -1.23
C VAL A 51 1.14 6.68 -0.11
N ASN A 52 -0.06 6.15 -0.28
CA ASN A 52 -0.80 5.45 0.78
C ASN A 52 -1.10 4.00 0.44
N HIS A 53 -1.43 3.73 -0.82
CA HIS A 53 -1.73 2.40 -1.30
C HIS A 53 -1.39 2.25 -2.78
N LEU A 54 -1.19 1.00 -3.21
CA LEU A 54 -1.09 0.59 -4.60
C LEU A 54 -2.16 -0.46 -4.89
N ARG A 55 -2.79 -0.37 -6.06
CA ARG A 55 -3.77 -1.35 -6.53
C ARG A 55 -3.10 -2.23 -7.59
N PHE A 56 -3.07 -3.54 -7.37
CA PHE A 56 -2.58 -4.53 -8.32
C PHE A 56 -3.69 -5.54 -8.61
N ALA A 57 -4.33 -5.44 -9.78
CA ALA A 57 -5.47 -6.30 -10.14
C ALA A 57 -6.53 -6.37 -9.00
N ASN A 58 -6.59 -7.50 -8.29
CA ASN A 58 -7.51 -7.75 -7.19
C ASN A 58 -6.94 -7.40 -5.82
N ASP A 59 -5.64 -7.17 -5.71
CA ASP A 59 -4.92 -6.93 -4.46
C ASP A 59 -4.69 -5.45 -4.23
N ILE A 60 -4.63 -5.07 -2.96
CA ILE A 60 -4.27 -3.72 -2.51
C ILE A 60 -3.09 -3.85 -1.55
N VAL A 61 -2.04 -3.07 -1.82
CA VAL A 61 -0.88 -2.96 -0.94
C VAL A 61 -0.99 -1.64 -0.20
N LEU A 62 -1.05 -1.69 1.13
CA LEU A 62 -0.96 -0.50 1.98
C LEU A 62 0.51 -0.13 2.20
N ILE A 63 0.81 1.16 2.12
CA ILE A 63 2.16 1.71 2.34
C ILE A 63 2.09 2.53 3.62
N THR A 64 2.79 2.09 4.66
CA THR A 64 2.77 2.72 5.99
C THR A 64 4.18 2.96 6.51
N ARG A 65 4.32 3.85 7.50
CA ARG A 65 5.62 4.16 8.12
C ARG A 65 6.00 3.18 9.23
N SER A 66 5.00 2.54 9.84
CA SER A 66 5.14 1.67 11.00
C SER A 66 4.02 0.62 11.05
N SER A 67 4.15 -0.34 11.98
CA SER A 67 3.07 -1.28 12.32
C SER A 67 1.85 -0.58 12.95
N ASP A 68 2.10 0.50 13.69
CA ASP A 68 1.05 1.25 14.38
C ASP A 68 0.23 2.03 13.35
N ASP A 69 0.89 2.68 12.39
CA ASP A 69 0.26 3.32 11.24
C ASP A 69 -0.56 2.31 10.41
N ALA A 70 -0.07 1.09 10.24
CA ALA A 70 -0.81 0.03 9.56
C ALA A 70 -2.09 -0.34 10.34
N THR A 71 -1.99 -0.48 11.66
CA THR A 71 -3.13 -0.78 12.52
C THR A 71 -4.17 0.34 12.46
N GLU A 72 -3.73 1.60 12.47
CA GLU A 72 -4.62 2.76 12.35
C GLU A 72 -5.35 2.79 11.00
N ILE A 73 -4.64 2.55 9.89
CA ILE A 73 -5.27 2.48 8.56
C ILE A 73 -6.26 1.32 8.48
N LEU A 74 -5.93 0.15 9.03
CA LEU A 74 -6.88 -0.97 9.08
C LEU A 74 -8.14 -0.62 9.86
N ARG A 75 -8.01 0.11 10.97
CA ARG A 75 -9.15 0.60 11.75
C ARG A 75 -10.00 1.59 10.96
N LEU A 76 -9.38 2.49 10.19
CA LEU A 76 -10.10 3.42 9.31
C LEU A 76 -10.87 2.70 8.21
N LEU A 77 -10.30 1.63 7.65
CA LEU A 77 -10.99 0.81 6.64
C LEU A 77 -12.19 0.07 7.24
N ASP A 78 -12.09 -0.38 8.49
CA ASP A 78 -13.17 -1.02 9.23
C ASP A 78 -14.28 -0.02 9.60
N GLU A 79 -13.95 1.24 9.90
CA GLU A 79 -14.93 2.30 10.21
C GLU A 79 -15.70 2.79 8.97
N GLU A 80 -15.09 2.71 7.78
CA GLU A 80 -15.67 3.18 6.51
C GLU A 80 -16.47 2.10 5.74
N GLY A 81 -16.39 0.84 6.17
CA GLY A 81 -17.13 -0.31 5.63
C GLY A 81 -18.32 -0.69 6.49
#